data_AF-A0A1I4YB54-F1
#
_entry.id   AF-A0A1I4YB54-F1
#
_cell.length_a   1.000
_cell.length_b   1.000
_cell.length_c   1.000
_cell.angle_alpha   90.00
_cell.angle_beta   90.00
_cell.angle_gamma   90.00
#
_symmetry.space_group_name_H-M   'P 1'
#
loop_
_entity.id
_entity.type
_entity.pdbx_description
1 polymer ?
#
loop_
_entity_poly.entity_id
_entity_poly.type
_entity_poly.pdbx_seq_one_letter_code
_entity_poly.pdbx_strand_id
1 'polypeptide(L)'
;MKNVILGLALAALPALAQAETVSSERIEAFVAVMAENGCRMSPHRADVIMPEAGFDDKAETKAITERLIVEERARIMDGQLVVFGGACGGRLDYSGRERFFAALADNNCAMTTQEAPALLGRVGVEMAEVRLLMEKMLRMSEVRLSEDEKAVYLEQSLCDTFKGLSGDMAASAPTPKAAPRNAEQLRSDFLAYMATVGCSMSRGDSHRLLPAAGFNAKEMRPVIAKMVADGEAAMDIETDSLKINKELCAQ
;
A
#
# COMPACT_ATOMS: atom_id res chain seq x y z
N MET A 1 27.31 25.70 -70.80
CA MET A 1 26.37 24.62 -70.41
C MET A 1 26.59 24.32 -68.94
N LYS A 2 25.53 24.41 -68.13
CA LYS A 2 25.33 23.79 -66.79
C LYS A 2 26.32 24.21 -65.68
N ASN A 3 25.98 24.37 -64.41
CA ASN A 3 24.74 24.22 -63.64
C ASN A 3 25.00 24.86 -62.26
N VAL A 4 24.05 25.64 -61.75
CA VAL A 4 23.18 25.35 -60.60
C VAL A 4 23.81 25.58 -59.21
N ILE A 5 23.18 26.57 -58.56
CA ILE A 5 23.16 27.01 -57.17
C ILE A 5 23.04 25.84 -56.18
N LEU A 6 23.84 25.84 -55.12
CA LEU A 6 23.58 25.08 -53.89
C LEU A 6 23.45 26.06 -52.72
N GLY A 7 22.21 26.33 -52.32
CA GLY A 7 21.90 27.01 -51.07
C GLY A 7 21.95 26.01 -49.92
N LEU A 8 22.79 26.27 -48.92
CA LEU A 8 22.75 25.56 -47.64
C LEU A 8 21.59 26.12 -46.80
N ALA A 9 20.55 25.31 -46.62
CA ALA A 9 19.55 25.50 -45.58
C ALA A 9 20.14 25.02 -44.24
N LEU A 10 20.27 25.93 -43.27
CA LEU A 10 20.49 25.58 -41.87
C LEU A 10 19.23 24.89 -41.36
N ALA A 11 19.30 23.58 -41.13
CA ALA A 11 18.25 22.85 -40.44
C ALA A 11 18.23 23.23 -38.96
N ALA A 12 17.09 23.76 -38.50
CA ALA A 12 16.77 23.88 -37.09
C ALA A 12 16.62 22.47 -36.50
N LEU A 13 17.50 22.09 -35.59
CA LEU A 13 17.37 20.87 -34.80
C LEU A 13 16.15 21.01 -33.87
N PRO A 14 15.25 20.03 -33.80
CA PRO A 14 14.20 20.02 -32.80
C PRO A 14 14.85 19.83 -31.43
N ALA A 15 14.56 20.76 -30.52
CA ALA A 15 14.87 20.61 -29.11
C ALA A 15 14.16 19.35 -28.60
N LEU A 16 14.93 18.28 -28.41
CA LEU A 16 14.48 17.13 -27.63
C LEU A 16 14.21 17.65 -26.22
N ALA A 17 12.93 17.64 -25.85
CA ALA A 17 12.47 17.89 -24.50
C ALA A 17 13.33 17.07 -23.52
N GLN A 18 14.09 17.77 -22.68
CA GLN A 18 14.77 17.15 -21.56
C GLN A 18 13.66 16.65 -20.63
N ALA A 19 13.47 15.34 -20.57
CA ALA A 19 12.88 14.75 -19.39
C ALA A 19 13.80 15.15 -18.23
N GLU A 20 13.35 16.07 -17.37
CA GLU A 20 14.08 16.44 -16.17
C GLU A 20 14.30 15.15 -15.37
N THR A 21 15.53 14.64 -15.44
CA THR A 21 15.94 13.46 -14.71
C THR A 21 15.97 13.88 -13.24
N VAL A 22 14.90 13.58 -12.52
CA VAL A 22 14.84 13.89 -11.08
C VAL A 22 16.02 13.22 -10.38
N SER A 23 16.76 14.01 -9.60
CA SER A 23 17.96 13.50 -8.93
C SER A 23 17.59 12.50 -7.83
N SER A 24 18.50 11.54 -7.56
CA SER A 24 18.29 10.56 -6.49
C SER A 24 18.11 11.23 -5.12
N GLU A 25 18.78 12.35 -4.86
CA GLU A 25 18.62 13.12 -3.63
C GLU A 25 17.19 13.67 -3.47
N ARG A 26 16.59 14.19 -4.54
CA ARG A 26 15.20 14.67 -4.53
C ARG A 26 14.20 13.54 -4.31
N ILE A 27 14.46 12.36 -4.89
CA ILE A 27 13.64 11.16 -4.65
C ILE A 27 13.70 10.76 -3.17
N GLU A 28 14.89 10.70 -2.56
CA GLU A 28 14.99 10.33 -1.14
C GLU A 28 14.39 11.41 -0.21
N ALA A 29 14.49 12.69 -0.56
CA ALA A 29 13.79 13.76 0.16
C ALA A 29 12.27 13.60 0.08
N PHE A 30 11.72 13.23 -1.09
CA PHE A 30 10.30 12.95 -1.25
C PHE A 30 9.86 11.74 -0.40
N VAL A 31 10.67 10.68 -0.39
CA VAL A 31 10.44 9.49 0.44
C VAL A 31 10.48 9.84 1.93
N ALA A 32 11.33 10.77 2.37
CA ALA A 32 11.38 11.22 3.76
C ALA A 32 10.08 11.95 4.18
N VAL A 33 9.56 12.85 3.33
CA VAL A 33 8.27 13.52 3.57
C VAL A 33 7.12 12.52 3.65
N MET A 34 7.15 11.51 2.76
CA MET A 34 6.19 10.40 2.82
C MET A 34 6.33 9.61 4.13
N ALA A 35 7.55 9.37 4.62
CA ALA A 35 7.80 8.65 5.86
C ALA A 35 7.24 9.37 7.09
N GLU A 36 7.40 10.69 7.17
CA GLU A 36 6.80 11.52 8.22
C GLU A 36 5.26 11.46 8.23
N ASN A 37 4.67 11.10 7.08
CA ASN A 37 3.23 11.00 6.89
C ASN A 37 2.71 9.56 6.83
N GLY A 38 3.49 8.59 7.33
CA GLY A 38 3.06 7.19 7.44
C GLY A 38 3.12 6.42 6.12
N CYS A 39 4.00 6.83 5.19
CA CYS A 39 4.33 6.14 3.93
C CYS A 39 3.16 5.92 2.96
N ARG A 40 2.04 6.58 3.21
CA ARG A 40 0.83 6.55 2.38
C ARG A 40 0.22 7.93 2.36
N MET A 41 -0.09 8.42 1.16
CA MET A 41 -0.66 9.75 0.99
C MET A 41 -1.74 9.76 -0.09
N SER A 42 -2.88 10.38 0.21
CA SER A 42 -3.93 10.63 -0.79
C SER A 42 -3.56 11.84 -1.65
N PRO A 43 -4.12 11.97 -2.87
CA PRO A 43 -3.90 13.14 -3.72
C PRO A 43 -4.22 14.46 -3.01
N HIS A 44 -5.35 14.52 -2.30
CA HIS A 44 -5.76 15.73 -1.58
C HIS A 44 -4.79 16.13 -0.47
N ARG A 45 -4.24 15.15 0.26
CA ARG A 45 -3.25 15.41 1.30
C ARG A 45 -1.90 15.78 0.70
N ALA A 46 -1.53 15.18 -0.43
CA ALA A 46 -0.34 15.55 -1.17
C ALA A 46 -0.39 17.01 -1.66
N ASP A 47 -1.56 17.48 -2.13
CA ASP A 47 -1.75 18.89 -2.53
C ASP A 47 -1.54 19.90 -1.39
N VAL A 48 -1.62 19.48 -0.13
CA VAL A 48 -1.37 20.34 1.04
C VAL A 48 0.08 20.18 1.54
N ILE A 49 0.52 18.94 1.73
CA ILE A 49 1.78 18.63 2.42
C ILE A 49 3.00 18.75 1.51
N MET A 50 2.89 18.32 0.24
CA MET A 50 4.04 18.33 -0.66
C MET A 50 4.55 19.75 -0.94
N PRO A 51 3.69 20.76 -1.19
CA PRO A 51 4.16 22.14 -1.33
C PRO A 51 4.89 22.67 -0.10
N GLU A 52 4.37 22.40 1.10
CA GLU A 52 5.00 22.83 2.37
C GLU A 52 6.38 22.21 2.57
N ALA A 53 6.59 21.00 2.05
CA ALA A 53 7.86 20.28 2.09
C ALA A 53 8.80 20.60 0.90
N GLY A 54 8.48 21.60 0.07
CA GLY A 54 9.29 22.01 -1.07
C GLY A 54 9.14 21.12 -2.31
N PHE A 55 7.97 20.50 -2.48
CA PHE A 55 7.53 19.74 -3.64
C PHE A 55 6.25 20.37 -4.24
N ASP A 56 6.28 21.67 -4.47
CA ASP A 56 5.19 22.45 -5.06
C ASP A 56 5.03 22.23 -6.56
N ASP A 57 6.08 21.78 -7.24
CA ASP A 57 6.02 21.42 -8.65
C ASP A 57 5.32 20.06 -8.89
N LYS A 58 4.17 20.13 -9.56
CA LYS A 58 3.39 18.96 -9.96
C LYS A 58 4.09 18.10 -11.02
N ALA A 59 4.96 18.69 -11.85
CA ALA A 59 5.72 17.94 -12.83
C ALA A 59 6.81 17.11 -12.15
N GLU A 60 7.57 17.72 -11.24
CA GLU A 60 8.58 17.03 -10.42
C GLU A 60 7.96 15.88 -9.60
N THR A 61 6.92 16.15 -8.81
CA THR A 61 6.27 15.13 -7.96
C THR A 61 5.71 13.97 -8.76
N LYS A 62 5.15 14.24 -9.94
CA LYS A 62 4.71 13.21 -10.88
C LYS A 62 5.88 12.38 -11.38
N ALA A 63 6.96 13.00 -11.81
CA ALA A 63 8.15 12.30 -12.31
C ALA A 63 8.80 11.42 -11.22
N ILE A 64 8.88 11.91 -9.97
CA ILE A 64 9.33 11.12 -8.81
C ILE A 64 8.40 9.92 -8.59
N THR A 65 7.08 10.16 -8.58
CA THR A 65 6.09 9.11 -8.34
C THR A 65 6.17 8.01 -9.40
N GLU A 66 6.22 8.39 -10.68
CA GLU A 66 6.36 7.45 -11.79
C GLU A 66 7.65 6.64 -11.69
N ARG A 67 8.76 7.30 -11.34
CA ARG A 67 10.04 6.63 -11.14
C ARG A 67 10.00 5.64 -9.97
N LEU A 68 9.45 6.04 -8.82
CA LEU A 68 9.29 5.14 -7.67
C LEU A 68 8.40 3.94 -8.01
N ILE A 69 7.35 4.11 -8.82
CA ILE A 69 6.50 3.00 -9.28
C ILE A 69 7.27 2.05 -10.21
N VAL A 70 8.06 2.59 -11.15
CA VAL A 70 8.90 1.80 -12.06
C VAL A 70 9.99 1.03 -11.30
N GLU A 71 10.56 1.63 -10.27
CA GLU A 71 11.55 1.00 -9.38
C GLU A 71 10.90 0.04 -8.36
N GLU A 72 9.59 -0.20 -8.44
CA GLU A 72 8.78 -0.97 -7.48
C GLU A 72 8.82 -0.46 -6.02
N ARG A 73 9.32 0.77 -5.83
CA ARG A 73 9.39 1.48 -4.54
C ARG A 73 8.14 2.31 -4.23
N ALA A 74 7.11 2.28 -5.08
CA ALA A 74 5.80 2.84 -4.77
C ALA A 74 4.67 2.15 -5.55
N ARG A 75 3.44 2.21 -5.03
CA ARG A 75 2.23 1.73 -5.71
C ARG A 75 1.03 2.60 -5.37
N ILE A 76 0.06 2.67 -6.30
CA ILE A 76 -1.24 3.26 -6.02
C ILE A 76 -2.17 2.18 -5.45
N MET A 77 -2.63 2.36 -4.21
CA MET A 77 -3.57 1.47 -3.53
C MET A 77 -4.78 2.29 -3.04
N ASP A 78 -6.00 1.88 -3.41
CA ASP A 78 -7.23 2.59 -3.05
C ASP A 78 -7.21 4.09 -3.40
N GLY A 79 -6.55 4.46 -4.51
CA GLY A 79 -6.40 5.84 -4.96
C GLY A 79 -5.36 6.67 -4.17
N GLN A 80 -4.53 6.02 -3.36
CA GLN A 80 -3.46 6.67 -2.58
C GLN A 80 -2.09 6.18 -3.04
N LEU A 81 -1.10 7.06 -3.02
CA LEU A 81 0.30 6.69 -3.24
C LEU A 81 0.86 6.07 -1.96
N VAL A 82 1.38 4.86 -2.07
CA VAL A 82 2.08 4.13 -1.00
C VAL A 82 3.53 3.95 -1.44
N VAL A 83 4.48 4.34 -0.59
CA VAL A 83 5.92 4.28 -0.87
C VAL A 83 6.58 3.22 0.01
N PHE A 84 7.49 2.45 -0.57
CA PHE A 84 8.20 1.33 0.04
C PHE A 84 9.72 1.60 0.03
N GLY A 85 10.40 1.16 1.10
CA GLY A 85 11.86 1.25 1.24
C GLY A 85 12.38 2.62 1.72
N GLY A 86 13.70 2.72 1.93
CA GLY A 86 14.36 3.92 2.45
C GLY A 86 13.88 4.30 3.86
N ALA A 87 13.60 5.58 4.10
CA ALA A 87 13.00 6.05 5.35
C ALA A 87 11.57 5.52 5.58
N CYS A 88 10.88 5.15 4.49
CA CYS A 88 9.63 4.39 4.52
C CYS A 88 9.84 2.86 4.72
N GLY A 89 11.06 2.45 5.04
CA GLY A 89 11.49 1.07 5.23
C GLY A 89 11.83 0.69 6.67
N GLY A 90 11.31 1.39 7.68
CA GLY A 90 11.49 1.01 9.09
C GLY A 90 10.48 -0.06 9.54
N ARG A 91 10.98 -1.29 9.78
CA ARG A 91 10.24 -2.51 10.20
C ARG A 91 9.20 -3.03 9.19
N LEU A 92 9.71 -3.36 8.00
CA LEU A 92 9.28 -4.54 7.26
C LEU A 92 7.76 -4.62 6.98
N ASP A 93 7.22 -3.58 6.35
CA ASP A 93 5.97 -3.64 5.58
C ASP A 93 6.22 -4.33 4.24
N TYR A 94 6.68 -5.58 4.32
CA TYR A 94 6.73 -6.45 3.16
C TYR A 94 5.32 -6.66 2.62
N SER A 95 5.19 -6.58 1.30
CA SER A 95 3.96 -6.95 0.61
C SER A 95 3.61 -8.41 0.90
N GLY A 96 2.34 -8.79 0.74
CA GLY A 96 1.93 -10.19 0.90
C GLY A 96 2.71 -11.15 -0.02
N ARG A 97 3.19 -10.67 -1.18
CA ARG A 97 4.09 -11.41 -2.07
C ARG A 97 5.45 -11.68 -1.44
N GLU A 98 6.09 -10.67 -0.85
CA GLU A 98 7.41 -10.81 -0.21
C GLU A 98 7.33 -11.64 1.07
N ARG A 99 6.25 -11.48 1.85
CA ARG A 99 5.96 -12.33 3.01
C ARG A 99 5.76 -13.78 2.60
N PHE A 100 5.08 -14.00 1.47
CA PHE A 100 4.93 -15.32 0.87
C PHE A 100 6.27 -15.93 0.43
N PHE A 101 7.16 -15.12 -0.18
CA PHE A 101 8.50 -15.56 -0.58
C PHE A 101 9.38 -15.91 0.61
N ALA A 102 9.38 -15.11 1.68
CA ALA A 102 10.15 -15.45 2.88
C ALA A 102 9.64 -16.71 3.57
N ALA A 103 8.32 -16.92 3.63
CA ALA A 103 7.77 -18.17 4.17
C ALA A 103 8.22 -19.40 3.37
N LEU A 104 8.30 -19.29 2.03
CA LEU A 104 8.86 -20.33 1.17
C LEU A 104 10.37 -20.51 1.39
N ALA A 105 11.13 -19.40 1.41
CA ALA A 105 12.58 -19.41 1.53
C ALA A 105 13.05 -20.07 2.83
N ASP A 106 12.38 -19.75 3.95
CA ASP A 106 12.68 -20.34 5.26
C ASP A 106 12.14 -21.75 5.42
N ASN A 107 11.26 -22.19 4.51
CA ASN A 107 10.82 -23.58 4.39
C ASN A 107 11.56 -24.34 3.27
N ASN A 108 12.86 -24.10 3.13
CA ASN A 108 13.72 -24.74 2.11
C ASN A 108 13.27 -24.49 0.66
N CYS A 109 12.88 -23.25 0.35
CA CYS A 109 12.41 -22.82 -0.97
C CYS A 109 11.15 -23.54 -1.48
N ALA A 110 10.45 -24.29 -0.63
CA ALA A 110 9.32 -25.12 -1.02
C ALA A 110 8.24 -25.08 0.04
N MET A 111 6.97 -25.24 -0.35
CA MET A 111 5.87 -25.31 0.60
C MET A 111 4.72 -26.09 0.01
N THR A 112 4.19 -27.03 0.79
CA THR A 112 3.00 -27.78 0.41
C THR A 112 1.72 -27.03 0.74
N THR A 113 0.63 -27.36 0.06
CA THR A 113 -0.70 -26.79 0.37
C THR A 113 -1.14 -27.05 1.82
N GLN A 114 -0.64 -28.12 2.45
CA GLN A 114 -0.96 -28.49 3.83
C GLN A 114 -0.20 -27.63 4.86
N GLU A 115 1.03 -27.25 4.53
CA GLU A 115 1.87 -26.39 5.39
C GLU A 115 1.50 -24.91 5.26
N ALA A 116 1.00 -24.51 4.08
CA ALA A 116 0.73 -23.12 3.74
C ALA A 116 -0.12 -22.35 4.77
N PRO A 117 -1.26 -22.87 5.30
CA PRO A 117 -2.05 -22.14 6.28
C PRO A 117 -1.27 -21.77 7.55
N ALA A 118 -0.41 -22.68 8.02
CA ALA A 118 0.37 -22.48 9.24
C ALA A 118 1.56 -21.54 9.01
N LEU A 119 2.30 -21.73 7.92
CA LEU A 119 3.48 -20.93 7.61
C LEU A 119 3.12 -19.51 7.18
N LEU A 120 2.10 -19.36 6.34
CA LEU A 120 1.66 -18.07 5.84
C LEU A 120 0.91 -17.25 6.89
N GLY A 121 0.11 -17.91 7.74
CA GLY A 121 -0.54 -17.25 8.86
C GLY A 121 0.45 -16.58 9.81
N ARG A 122 1.63 -17.19 10.03
CA ARG A 122 2.68 -16.61 10.90
C ARG A 122 3.27 -15.32 10.35
N VAL A 123 3.41 -15.20 9.03
CA VAL A 123 3.93 -13.99 8.38
C VAL A 123 2.83 -13.01 8.00
N GLY A 124 1.56 -13.27 8.37
CA GLY A 124 0.43 -12.39 8.10
C GLY A 124 -0.09 -12.44 6.66
N VAL A 125 0.10 -13.56 5.97
CA VAL A 125 -0.36 -13.76 4.58
C VAL A 125 -1.58 -14.67 4.56
N GLU A 126 -2.66 -14.17 3.94
CA GLU A 126 -3.90 -14.90 3.78
C GLU A 126 -3.89 -15.77 2.52
N MET A 127 -4.45 -16.98 2.61
CA MET A 127 -4.53 -17.90 1.46
C MET A 127 -5.32 -17.32 0.27
N ALA A 128 -6.31 -16.47 0.55
CA ALA A 128 -7.07 -15.78 -0.49
C ALA A 128 -6.21 -14.79 -1.28
N GLU A 129 -5.27 -14.11 -0.62
CA GLU A 129 -4.34 -13.18 -1.26
C GLU A 129 -3.33 -13.93 -2.13
N VAL A 130 -2.78 -15.04 -1.64
CA VAL A 130 -1.87 -15.90 -2.41
C VAL A 130 -2.52 -16.40 -3.68
N ARG A 131 -3.78 -16.83 -3.63
CA ARG A 131 -4.52 -17.32 -4.82
C ARG A 131 -4.63 -16.25 -5.91
N LEU A 132 -4.84 -14.99 -5.54
CA LEU A 132 -4.92 -13.88 -6.49
C LEU A 132 -3.56 -13.56 -7.12
N LEU A 133 -2.47 -13.77 -6.38
CA LEU A 133 -1.11 -13.49 -6.83
C LEU A 133 -0.46 -14.66 -7.57
N MET A 134 -0.90 -15.90 -7.32
CA MET A 134 -0.27 -17.14 -7.81
C MET A 134 -0.13 -17.16 -9.33
N GLU A 135 -1.20 -16.80 -10.06
CA GLU A 135 -1.17 -16.79 -11.52
C GLU A 135 -0.10 -15.83 -12.05
N LYS A 136 0.06 -14.65 -11.41
CA LYS A 136 1.10 -13.69 -11.78
C LYS A 136 2.50 -14.24 -11.48
N MET A 137 2.71 -14.82 -10.30
CA MET A 137 4.02 -15.36 -9.89
C MET A 137 4.48 -16.50 -10.81
N LEU A 138 3.55 -17.35 -11.26
CA LEU A 138 3.82 -18.40 -12.24
C LEU A 138 4.21 -17.83 -13.60
N ARG A 139 3.47 -16.82 -14.11
CA ARG A 139 3.80 -16.16 -15.38
C ARG A 139 5.17 -15.47 -15.35
N MET A 140 5.55 -14.91 -14.20
CA MET A 140 6.84 -14.24 -14.00
C MET A 140 7.99 -15.22 -13.69
N SER A 141 7.71 -16.53 -13.62
CA SER A 141 8.68 -17.55 -13.20
C SER A 141 9.28 -17.32 -11.81
N GLU A 142 8.58 -16.58 -10.94
CA GLU A 142 8.98 -16.36 -9.55
C GLU A 142 8.74 -17.62 -8.71
N VAL A 143 7.74 -18.41 -9.08
CA VAL A 143 7.41 -19.70 -8.45
C VAL A 143 7.10 -20.77 -9.49
N ARG A 144 7.19 -22.04 -9.09
CA ARG A 144 6.81 -23.22 -9.89
C ARG A 144 5.92 -24.14 -9.05
N LEU A 145 5.03 -24.88 -9.70
CA LEU A 145 4.24 -25.91 -9.05
C LEU A 145 4.90 -27.29 -9.26
N SER A 146 4.70 -28.21 -8.31
CA SER A 146 4.94 -29.63 -8.55
C SER A 146 4.03 -30.15 -9.66
N GLU A 147 4.38 -31.30 -10.24
CA GLU A 147 3.56 -31.99 -11.26
C GLU A 147 2.14 -32.32 -10.78
N ASP A 148 1.96 -32.53 -9.47
CA ASP A 148 0.67 -32.79 -8.85
C ASP A 148 0.00 -31.53 -8.25
N GLU A 149 0.60 -30.35 -8.47
CA GLU A 149 0.17 -29.03 -7.98
C GLU A 149 0.02 -28.92 -6.45
N LYS A 150 0.58 -29.86 -5.68
CA LYS A 150 0.49 -29.85 -4.20
C LYS A 150 1.62 -29.11 -3.51
N ALA A 151 2.69 -28.78 -4.23
CA ALA A 151 3.82 -28.03 -3.72
C ALA A 151 4.13 -26.83 -4.61
N VAL A 152 4.47 -25.72 -3.97
CA VAL A 152 5.00 -24.51 -4.62
C VAL A 152 6.49 -24.44 -4.32
N TYR A 153 7.29 -24.20 -5.35
CA TYR A 153 8.73 -23.99 -5.27
C TYR A 153 9.04 -22.55 -5.64
N LEU A 154 9.83 -21.88 -4.79
CA LEU A 154 10.34 -20.55 -5.07
C LEU A 154 11.55 -20.65 -6.01
N GLU A 155 11.68 -19.69 -6.92
CA GLU A 155 12.88 -19.57 -7.75
C GLU A 155 14.13 -19.38 -6.86
N GLN A 156 15.27 -19.95 -7.27
CA GLN A 156 16.44 -20.08 -6.40
C GLN A 156 17.04 -18.73 -6.00
N SER A 157 17.14 -17.77 -6.92
CA SER A 157 17.67 -16.43 -6.61
C SER A 157 16.77 -15.68 -5.63
N LEU A 158 15.44 -15.84 -5.76
CA LEU A 158 14.49 -15.33 -4.78
C LEU A 158 14.61 -16.05 -3.44
N CYS A 159 14.77 -17.37 -3.44
CA CYS A 159 14.95 -18.12 -2.22
C CYS A 159 16.17 -17.64 -1.42
N ASP A 160 17.31 -17.46 -2.09
CA ASP A 160 18.52 -16.97 -1.43
C ASP A 160 18.34 -15.53 -0.93
N THR A 161 17.60 -14.70 -1.68
CA THR A 161 17.31 -13.30 -1.32
C THR A 161 16.44 -13.18 -0.07
N PHE A 162 15.42 -14.03 0.06
CA PHE A 162 14.42 -13.93 1.14
C PHE A 162 14.70 -14.82 2.35
N LYS A 163 15.80 -15.57 2.33
CA LYS A 163 16.20 -16.46 3.42
C LYS A 163 16.52 -15.70 4.70
N GLY A 164 15.99 -16.20 5.82
CA GLY A 164 16.11 -15.66 7.17
C GLY A 164 15.11 -14.56 7.50
N LEU A 165 14.27 -14.13 6.55
CA LEU A 165 13.41 -12.97 6.74
C LEU A 165 12.05 -13.30 7.37
N SER A 166 11.59 -14.56 7.36
CA SER A 166 10.23 -14.89 7.84
C SER A 166 10.06 -14.65 9.35
N GLY A 167 11.13 -14.80 10.13
CA GLY A 167 11.12 -14.53 11.58
C GLY A 167 10.90 -13.05 11.89
N ASP A 168 11.64 -12.18 11.20
CA ASP A 168 11.48 -10.73 11.34
C ASP A 168 10.12 -10.26 10.83
N MET A 169 9.64 -10.86 9.72
CA MET A 169 8.30 -10.63 9.17
C MET A 169 7.16 -11.09 10.08
N ALA A 170 7.36 -12.16 10.84
CA ALA A 170 6.41 -12.65 11.84
C ALA A 170 6.37 -11.72 13.06
N ALA A 171 7.51 -11.16 13.45
CA ALA A 171 7.59 -10.16 14.51
C ALA A 171 7.01 -8.79 14.09
N SER A 172 6.99 -8.49 12.78
CA SER A 172 6.28 -7.34 12.19
C SER A 172 4.92 -7.70 11.59
N ALA A 173 4.46 -8.95 11.74
CA ALA A 173 3.16 -9.36 11.21
C ALA A 173 2.07 -8.66 12.03
N PRO A 174 1.01 -8.16 11.38
CA PRO A 174 -0.19 -7.75 12.09
C PRO A 174 -0.60 -8.90 13.01
N THR A 175 -0.76 -8.65 14.31
CA THR A 175 -1.17 -9.65 15.30
C THR A 175 -2.34 -10.48 14.77
N PRO A 176 -2.38 -11.81 15.03
CA PRO A 176 -3.42 -12.68 14.53
C PRO A 176 -4.78 -12.04 14.73
N LYS A 177 -5.54 -11.88 13.62
CA LYS A 177 -6.90 -11.37 13.64
C LYS A 177 -7.66 -12.06 14.76
N ALA A 178 -8.09 -11.30 15.77
CA ALA A 178 -9.16 -11.74 16.65
C ALA A 178 -10.29 -12.29 15.78
N ALA A 179 -10.99 -13.32 16.27
CA ALA A 179 -12.06 -13.96 15.51
C ALA A 179 -12.96 -12.89 14.85
N PRO A 180 -13.28 -13.02 13.55
CA PRO A 180 -13.95 -11.97 12.81
C PRO A 180 -15.26 -11.63 13.51
N ARG A 181 -15.31 -10.39 14.01
CA ARG A 181 -16.51 -9.83 14.62
C ARG A 181 -17.61 -9.82 13.57
N ASN A 182 -18.82 -10.22 13.96
CA ASN A 182 -19.97 -10.07 13.08
C ASN A 182 -20.31 -8.57 12.92
N ALA A 183 -21.15 -8.23 11.94
CA ALA A 183 -21.47 -6.83 11.64
C ALA A 183 -22.05 -6.04 12.83
N GLU A 184 -22.80 -6.72 13.71
CA GLU A 184 -23.46 -6.10 14.85
C GLU A 184 -22.49 -5.86 16.01
N GLN A 185 -21.57 -6.81 16.25
CA GLN A 185 -20.44 -6.63 17.16
C GLN A 185 -19.51 -5.51 16.68
N LEU A 186 -19.17 -5.47 15.39
CA LEU A 186 -18.38 -4.38 14.80
C LEU A 186 -19.03 -3.02 14.99
N ARG A 187 -20.34 -2.94 14.75
CA ARG A 187 -21.12 -1.71 14.96
C ARG A 187 -21.09 -1.28 16.42
N SER A 188 -21.38 -2.19 17.35
CA SER A 188 -21.38 -1.90 18.79
C SER A 188 -20.02 -1.43 19.29
N ASP A 189 -18.95 -2.15 18.93
CA ASP A 189 -17.59 -1.79 19.30
C ASP A 189 -17.21 -0.43 18.73
N PHE A 190 -17.60 -0.16 17.48
CA PHE A 190 -17.32 1.11 16.82
C PHE A 190 -18.04 2.27 17.49
N LEU A 191 -19.31 2.12 17.88
CA LEU A 191 -20.05 3.14 18.65
C LEU A 191 -19.38 3.42 20.00
N ALA A 192 -19.03 2.36 20.75
CA ALA A 192 -18.33 2.50 22.01
C ALA A 192 -16.98 3.22 21.83
N TYR A 193 -16.24 2.90 20.78
CA TYR A 193 -15.00 3.60 20.45
C TYR A 193 -15.24 5.07 20.09
N MET A 194 -16.21 5.35 19.22
CA MET A 194 -16.57 6.70 18.81
C MET A 194 -16.95 7.57 20.01
N ALA A 195 -17.62 7.02 21.03
CA ALA A 195 -17.92 7.71 22.28
C ALA A 195 -16.63 8.19 23.00
N THR A 196 -15.55 7.41 22.98
CA THR A 196 -14.27 7.79 23.60
C THR A 196 -13.55 8.94 22.89
N VAL A 197 -13.84 9.16 21.60
CA VAL A 197 -13.20 10.20 20.77
C VAL A 197 -14.15 11.36 20.46
N GLY A 198 -15.24 11.50 21.22
CA GLY A 198 -16.17 12.64 21.10
C GLY A 198 -17.15 12.53 19.93
N CYS A 199 -17.40 11.32 19.42
CA CYS A 199 -18.43 10.97 18.44
C CYS A 199 -18.36 11.68 17.09
N SER A 200 -17.25 12.32 16.81
CA SER A 200 -16.94 12.95 15.55
C SER A 200 -15.51 12.58 15.20
N MET A 201 -15.31 12.03 14.01
CA MET A 201 -14.00 11.60 13.57
C MET A 201 -13.76 12.06 12.15
N SER A 202 -12.69 12.81 11.95
CA SER A 202 -12.23 13.17 10.60
C SER A 202 -11.75 11.92 9.86
N ARG A 203 -11.82 11.93 8.53
CA ARG A 203 -11.21 10.86 7.72
C ARG A 203 -9.72 10.70 8.02
N GLY A 204 -9.00 11.80 8.25
CA GLY A 204 -7.58 11.79 8.62
C GLY A 204 -7.31 11.05 9.92
N ASP A 205 -8.10 11.34 10.97
CA ASP A 205 -7.98 10.66 12.25
C ASP A 205 -8.37 9.19 12.16
N SER A 206 -9.37 8.85 11.35
CA SER A 206 -9.82 7.47 11.18
C SER A 206 -8.69 6.51 10.76
N HIS A 207 -7.75 6.97 9.93
CA HIS A 207 -6.63 6.16 9.47
C HIS A 207 -5.58 5.88 10.56
N ARG A 208 -5.49 6.74 11.56
CA ARG A 208 -4.57 6.59 12.69
C ARG A 208 -5.24 5.88 13.86
N LEU A 209 -6.45 6.29 14.18
CA LEU A 209 -7.17 5.92 15.39
C LEU A 209 -7.86 4.55 15.27
N LEU A 210 -8.50 4.26 14.14
CA LEU A 210 -9.24 3.01 13.96
C LEU A 210 -8.34 1.76 13.92
N PRO A 211 -7.21 1.74 13.19
CA PRO A 211 -6.31 0.58 13.23
C PRO A 211 -5.70 0.36 14.61
N ALA A 212 -5.34 1.44 15.32
CA ALA A 212 -4.82 1.36 16.69
C ALA A 212 -5.85 0.79 17.67
N ALA A 213 -7.15 1.04 17.43
CA ALA A 213 -8.26 0.46 18.17
C ALA A 213 -8.71 -0.91 17.63
N GLY A 214 -7.96 -1.51 16.70
CA GLY A 214 -8.22 -2.84 16.17
C GLY A 214 -9.32 -2.92 15.10
N PHE A 215 -9.75 -1.80 14.53
CA PHE A 215 -10.71 -1.77 13.42
C PHE A 215 -10.01 -1.81 12.07
N ASN A 216 -10.58 -2.59 11.14
CA ASN A 216 -10.14 -2.65 9.75
C ASN A 216 -11.10 -1.88 8.85
N ALA A 217 -10.59 -0.99 8.01
CA ALA A 217 -11.38 -0.22 7.05
C ALA A 217 -12.23 -1.10 6.12
N LYS A 218 -11.74 -2.28 5.70
CA LYS A 218 -12.46 -3.22 4.84
C LYS A 218 -13.70 -3.80 5.54
N GLU A 219 -13.58 -4.10 6.82
CA GLU A 219 -14.67 -4.67 7.64
C GLU A 219 -15.66 -3.57 8.07
N MET A 220 -15.15 -2.38 8.37
CA MET A 220 -15.96 -1.23 8.79
C MET A 220 -16.73 -0.57 7.67
N ARG A 221 -16.25 -0.59 6.42
CA ARG A 221 -16.90 0.08 5.28
C ARG A 221 -18.39 -0.29 5.10
N PRO A 222 -18.79 -1.58 5.03
CA PRO A 222 -20.20 -1.93 4.93
C PRO A 222 -21.00 -1.58 6.19
N VAL A 223 -20.38 -1.62 7.37
CA VAL A 223 -21.03 -1.26 8.64
C VAL A 223 -21.33 0.25 8.67
N ILE A 224 -20.35 1.09 8.39
CA ILE A 224 -20.50 2.56 8.35
C ILE A 224 -21.52 2.96 7.27
N ALA A 225 -21.47 2.34 6.09
CA ALA A 225 -22.45 2.61 5.03
C ALA A 225 -23.89 2.32 5.50
N LYS A 226 -24.08 1.20 6.24
CA LYS A 226 -25.38 0.88 6.85
C LYS A 226 -25.77 1.86 7.94
N MET A 227 -24.86 2.23 8.84
CA MET A 227 -25.11 3.24 9.88
C MET A 227 -25.55 4.59 9.28
N VAL A 228 -24.93 5.00 8.17
CA VAL A 228 -25.33 6.23 7.46
C VAL A 228 -26.71 6.08 6.82
N ALA A 229 -26.99 4.94 6.19
CA ALA A 229 -28.29 4.67 5.60
C ALA A 229 -29.42 4.61 6.65
N ASP A 230 -29.12 4.09 7.84
CA ASP A 230 -30.05 3.96 8.96
C ASP A 230 -30.17 5.26 9.78
N GLY A 231 -29.43 6.32 9.44
CA GLY A 231 -29.46 7.62 10.14
C GLY A 231 -28.74 7.65 11.49
N GLU A 232 -27.95 6.63 11.78
CA GLU A 232 -27.16 6.48 12.99
C GLU A 232 -25.88 7.31 12.97
N ALA A 233 -25.37 7.57 11.76
CA ALA A 233 -24.23 8.41 11.50
C ALA A 233 -24.50 9.31 10.30
N ALA A 234 -23.81 10.45 10.23
CA ALA A 234 -23.85 11.37 9.11
C ALA A 234 -22.43 11.70 8.66
N MET A 235 -22.24 11.76 7.35
CA MET A 235 -21.02 12.29 6.76
C MET A 235 -21.17 13.81 6.62
N ASP A 236 -20.30 14.54 7.31
CA ASP A 236 -20.13 15.98 7.17
C ASP A 236 -19.12 16.23 6.06
N ILE A 237 -19.61 16.74 4.92
CA ILE A 237 -18.82 16.93 3.70
C ILE A 237 -17.86 18.12 3.85
N GLU A 238 -18.23 19.14 4.62
CA GLU A 238 -17.41 20.36 4.79
C GLU A 238 -16.15 20.07 5.59
N THR A 239 -16.24 19.16 6.56
CA THR A 239 -15.13 18.80 7.45
C THR A 239 -14.54 17.41 7.16
N ASP A 240 -15.04 16.73 6.12
CA ASP A 240 -14.74 15.32 5.79
C ASP A 240 -14.71 14.43 7.04
N SER A 241 -15.77 14.53 7.85
CA SER A 241 -15.88 13.83 9.13
C SER A 241 -17.14 12.97 9.21
N LEU A 242 -17.02 11.83 9.89
CA LEU A 242 -18.15 11.01 10.28
C LEU A 242 -18.61 11.44 11.67
N LYS A 243 -19.88 11.82 11.81
CA LYS A 243 -20.51 12.18 13.09
C LYS A 243 -21.55 11.12 13.46
N ILE A 244 -21.47 10.61 14.69
CA ILE A 244 -22.48 9.70 15.25
C ILE A 244 -23.64 10.55 15.78
N ASN A 245 -24.87 10.08 15.57
CA ASN A 245 -26.05 10.72 16.13
C ASN A 245 -25.95 10.80 17.67
N LYS A 246 -26.36 11.93 18.26
CA LYS A 246 -26.23 12.22 19.69
C LYS A 246 -26.86 11.15 20.58
N GLU A 247 -27.97 10.55 20.15
CA GLU A 247 -28.69 9.51 20.91
C GLU A 247 -27.89 8.19 21.01
N LEU A 248 -27.06 7.90 20.01
CA LEU A 248 -26.20 6.71 19.96
C LEU A 248 -24.79 6.97 20.47
N CYS A 249 -24.39 8.24 20.49
CA CYS A 249 -23.11 8.71 21.02
C CYS A 249 -23.05 8.71 22.57
N ALA A 250 -24.21 8.75 23.24
CA ALA A 250 -24.30 8.82 24.70
C ALA A 250 -24.40 7.45 25.41
N GLN A 251 -24.24 6.35 24.66
CA GLN A 251 -24.32 4.97 25.18
C GLN A 251 -22.93 4.40 25.48
#